data_AF-A0AAW0IK40-F1
#
_entry.id   AF-A0AAW0IK40-F1
#
_cell.length_a   1.000
_cell.length_b   1.000
_cell.length_c   1.000
_cell.angle_alpha   90.00
_cell.angle_beta   90.00
_cell.angle_gamma   90.00
#
_symmetry.space_group_name_H-M   'P 1'
#
loop_
_entity.id
_entity.type
_entity.pdbx_description
1 polymer ?
#
loop_
_entity_poly.entity_id
_entity_poly.type
_entity_poly.pdbx_seq_one_letter_code
_entity_poly.pdbx_strand_id
1 'polypeptide(L)' 'MVEALCAEEQINLIKVDDRKKLGEWVGLYKINQERKPQKVAGCSAVVVKDYDEESQVKDVIKDYFKYKK' A
#
# COMPACT_ATOMS: atom_id res chain seq x y z
N MET A 1 -12.29 7.13 -9.93
CA MET A 1 -12.06 6.11 -10.97
C MET A 1 -11.57 4.80 -10.37
N VAL A 2 -10.54 4.81 -9.51
CA VAL A 2 -10.03 3.58 -8.86
C VAL A 2 -11.03 2.97 -7.88
N GLU A 3 -11.75 3.78 -7.09
CA GLU A 3 -12.72 3.29 -6.10
C GLU A 3 -13.88 2.50 -6.72
N ALA A 4 -14.43 2.99 -7.85
CA ALA A 4 -15.53 2.33 -8.54
C ALA A 4 -15.08 0.99 -9.14
N LEU A 5 -13.94 0.97 -9.81
CA LEU A 5 -13.38 -0.24 -10.41
C LEU A 5 -13.07 -1.31 -9.35
N CYS A 6 -12.53 -0.90 -8.20
CA CYS A 6 -12.28 -1.82 -7.08
C CYS A 6 -13.58 -2.35 -6.45
N ALA A 7 -14.65 -1.56 -6.42
CA ALA A 7 -15.95 -2.00 -5.92
C ALA A 7 -16.62 -3.02 -6.86
N GLU A 8 -16.48 -2.85 -8.18
CA GLU A 8 -17.00 -3.77 -9.20
C GLU A 8 -16.27 -5.13 -9.18
N GLU A 9 -14.95 -5.12 -9.05
CA GLU A 9 -14.11 -6.33 -9.01
C GLU A 9 -14.03 -6.96 -7.60
N GLN A 10 -14.76 -6.42 -6.62
CA GLN A 10 -14.75 -6.87 -5.21
C GLN A 10 -13.34 -6.89 -4.57
N ILE A 11 -12.49 -5.95 -5.00
CA ILE A 11 -11.13 -5.77 -4.48
C ILE A 11 -11.17 -4.84 -3.28
N ASN A 12 -10.60 -5.26 -2.16
CA ASN A 12 -10.55 -4.44 -0.95
C ASN A 12 -9.65 -3.22 -1.16
N LEU A 13 -10.16 -2.03 -0.86
CA LEU A 13 -9.45 -0.76 -1.03
C LEU A 13 -9.03 -0.18 0.33
N ILE A 14 -7.76 0.22 0.46
CA ILE A 14 -7.26 0.98 1.60
C ILE A 14 -7.03 2.43 1.18
N LYS A 15 -7.74 3.37 1.81
CA LYS A 15 -7.50 4.80 1.63
C LYS A 15 -6.38 5.26 2.57
N VAL A 16 -5.44 6.02 2.01
CA VAL A 16 -4.34 6.68 2.74
C VAL A 16 -4.38 8.16 2.39
N ASP A 17 -4.31 9.03 3.39
CA ASP A 17 -4.47 10.48 3.22
C ASP A 17 -3.30 11.14 2.48
N ASP A 18 -2.07 10.63 2.65
CA ASP A 18 -0.86 11.23 2.09
C ASP A 18 -0.15 10.34 1.06
N ARG A 19 0.01 10.89 -0.15
CA ARG A 19 0.67 10.22 -1.28
C ARG A 19 2.17 10.02 -1.10
N LYS A 20 2.85 10.89 -0.34
CA LYS A 20 4.29 10.74 -0.07
C LYS A 20 4.50 9.60 0.92
N LYS A 21 3.68 9.54 1.97
CA LYS A 21 3.73 8.43 2.93
C LYS A 21 3.52 7.07 2.25
N LEU A 22 2.58 6.99 1.31
CA LEU A 22 2.38 5.79 0.50
C LEU A 22 3.61 5.47 -0.38
N GLY A 23 4.22 6.49 -0.99
CA GLY A 23 5.47 6.34 -1.75
C GLY A 23 6.62 5.78 -0.90
N GLU A 24 6.76 6.25 0.35
CA GLU A 24 7.76 5.74 1.29
C GLU A 24 7.53 4.26 1.63
N TRP A 25 6.29 3.87 1.91
CA TRP A 25 5.92 2.47 2.23
C TRP A 25 6.23 1.50 1.09
N VAL A 26 6.10 1.96 -0.15
CA VAL A 26 6.32 1.15 -1.36
C VAL A 26 7.80 1.15 -1.76
N GLY A 27 8.65 1.89 -1.05
CA GLY A 27 10.08 1.97 -1.39
C GLY A 27 10.38 2.94 -2.53
N LEU A 28 9.45 3.82 -2.91
CA LEU A 28 9.65 4.85 -3.94
C LEU A 28 10.40 6.07 -3.37
N TYR A 29 11.53 5.81 -2.71
CA TYR A 29 12.38 6.83 -2.13
C TYR A 29 13.86 6.46 -2.29
N LYS A 30 14.74 7.46 -2.23
CA LYS A 30 16.19 7.23 -2.22
C LYS A 30 16.70 7.42 -0.80
N ILE A 31 17.59 6.53 -0.37
CA ILE A 31 18.22 6.62 0.94
C ILE A 31 19.50 7.43 0.80
N ASN A 32 19.65 8.47 1.62
CA ASN A 32 20.90 9.21 1.72
C ASN A 32 21.92 8.50 2.63
N GLN A 33 23.17 8.95 2.61
CA GLN A 33 24.25 8.41 3.46
C GLN A 33 23.92 8.45 4.96
N GLU A 34 23.09 9.40 5.43
CA GLU A 34 22.56 9.47 6.80
C GLU A 34 21.39 8.51 7.08
N ARG A 35 21.06 7.60 6.14
CA ARG A 35 19.90 6.70 6.21
C ARG A 35 18.53 7.39 6.28
N LYS A 36 18.45 8.67 5.95
CA LYS A 36 17.19 9.40 5.85
C LYS A 36 16.58 9.25 4.44
N PRO A 37 15.25 9.07 4.33
CA PRO A 37 14.57 9.05 3.03
C PRO A 37 14.63 10.45 2.41
N GLN A 38 15.19 10.53 1.20
CA GLN A 38 15.20 11.72 0.36
C GLN A 38 14.57 11.41 -1.01
N LYS A 39 13.99 12.45 -1.64
CA LYS A 39 13.34 12.36 -2.97
C LYS A 39 12.27 11.26 -3.04
N VAL A 40 11.33 11.30 -2.10
CA VAL A 40 10.14 10.44 -2.12
C VAL A 40 9.28 10.80 -3.32
N ALA A 41 9.03 9.83 -4.20
CA ALA A 41 8.04 9.97 -5.27
C ALA A 41 6.66 9.61 -4.70
N GLY A 42 5.71 10.54 -4.80
CA GLY A 42 4.36 10.32 -4.28
C GLY A 42 3.59 9.33 -5.14
N CYS A 43 3.13 8.24 -4.53
CA CYS A 43 2.33 7.21 -5.21
C CYS A 43 0.84 7.51 -5.11
N SER A 44 0.08 7.29 -6.19
CA SER A 44 -1.36 7.49 -6.22
C SER A 44 -2.16 6.20 -6.04
N ALA A 45 -1.63 5.06 -6.48
CA ALA A 45 -2.26 3.76 -6.35
C ALA A 45 -1.20 2.66 -6.45
N VAL A 46 -1.36 1.61 -5.64
CA VAL A 46 -0.53 0.41 -5.67
C VAL A 46 -1.43 -0.81 -5.61
N VAL A 47 -1.07 -1.83 -6.38
CA VAL A 47 -1.75 -3.11 -6.40
C VAL A 47 -0.73 -4.19 -6.07
N VAL A 48 -1.00 -4.98 -5.04
CA VAL A 48 -0.20 -6.16 -4.71
C VAL A 48 -0.71 -7.32 -5.54
N LYS A 49 0.13 -7.83 -6.46
CA LYS A 49 -0.23 -8.94 -7.35
C LYS A 49 0.05 -10.31 -6.74
N ASP A 50 1.17 -10.42 -6.04
CA ASP A 50 1.61 -11.67 -5.45
C ASP A 50 2.18 -11.42 -4.06
N TYR A 51 1.82 -12.29 -3.13
CA TYR A 51 2.34 -12.31 -1.77
C TYR A 51 3.14 -13.60 -1.67
N ASP A 52 4.45 -13.50 -1.89
CA ASP A 52 5.36 -14.65 -1.81
C ASP A 52 5.40 -15.20 -0.37
N GLU A 53 5.07 -16.48 -0.26
CA GLU A 53 4.86 -17.30 0.94
C GLU A 53 3.93 -16.73 2.05
N GLU A 54 3.26 -17.63 2.78
CA GLU A 54 2.28 -17.33 3.83
C GLU A 54 2.93 -16.68 5.06
N SER A 55 3.32 -15.43 4.92
CA SER A 55 3.83 -14.62 6.02
C SER A 55 2.70 -14.08 6.88
N GLN A 56 2.98 -13.82 8.16
CA GLN A 56 2.09 -13.18 9.14
C GLN A 56 1.38 -11.93 8.60
N VAL A 57 1.99 -11.28 7.60
CA VAL A 57 1.44 -10.15 6.84
C VAL A 57 0.07 -10.45 6.22
N LYS A 58 -0.16 -11.66 5.69
CA LYS A 58 -1.45 -12.04 5.08
C LYS A 58 -2.59 -12.07 6.11
N ASP A 59 -2.30 -12.53 7.32
CA ASP A 59 -3.29 -12.65 8.39
C ASP A 59 -3.68 -11.27 8.94
N VAL A 60 -2.68 -10.40 9.16
CA VAL A 60 -2.89 -9.00 9.55
C VAL A 60 -3.72 -8.25 8.51
N ILE A 61 -3.46 -8.45 7.22
CA ILE A 61 -4.22 -7.82 6.14
C ILE A 61 -5.66 -8.34 6.10
N LYS A 62 -5.87 -9.65 6.25
CA LYS A 62 -7.22 -10.24 6.31
C LYS A 62 -8.02 -9.73 7.51
N ASP A 63 -7.39 -9.62 8.68
CA ASP A 63 -8.03 -9.11 9.89
C ASP A 63 -8.42 -7.63 9.73
N TYR A 64 -7.50 -6.81 9.19
CA TYR A 64 -7.77 -5.41 8.90
C TYR A 64 -8.93 -5.22 7.92
N PHE A 65 -9.07 -6.08 6.92
CA PHE A 65 -10.20 -6.05 5.99
C PHE A 65 -11.50 -6.61 6.60
N LYS A 66 -11.43 -7.57 7.52
CA LYS A 66 -12.60 -8.05 8.28
C LYS A 66 -13.17 -6.98 9.20
N TYR A 67 -12.30 -6.23 9.88
CA TYR A 67 -12.70 -5.21 10.84
C TYR A 67 -13.28 -3.95 10.17
N LYS A 68 -12.87 -3.69 8.92
CA LYS A 68 -13.27 -2.50 8.16
C LYS A 68 -14.47 -2.74 7.22
N LYS A 69 -15.07 -3.94 7.27
CA LYS A 69 -16.31 -4.28 6.58
C LYS A 69 -17.51 -3.93 7.45
#